data_AF-A0A8T4TJ13-F1
#
_entry.id   AF-A0A8T4TJ13-F1
#
_cell.length_a   1.000
_cell.length_b   1.000
_cell.length_c   1.000
_cell.angle_alpha   90.00
_cell.angle_beta   90.00
_cell.angle_gamma   90.00
#
_symmetry.space_group_name_H-M   'P 1'
#
loop_
_entity.id
_entity.type
_entity.pdbx_description
1 polymer ?
#
loop_
_entity_poly.entity_id
_entity_poly.type
_entity_poly.pdbx_seq_one_letter_code
_entity_poly.pdbx_strand_id
1 'polypeptide(L)'
;MVNQNLNKNNRNNVLRASKSKYQQILDWINLEPLSLNEIRNKLNKSISLQGIKKHLDKMIDNGDAIYLGKSGNYKRTLKESYNKKWDTRIREYYIATPISKKFFDKLKTDLKEIPEAKDLIVEILRPFQGIEVMSKMQKYHLTNRKSVMLRFKNKNNLLTKEEADKKIQNSLKDVENFSKIKIKLSEPINPTIINGKEYVKVSNSFIEKERFLDFLSILNEDLDHWMRWVAWRPEKNRSELMNPLLNKLRDLFVMKVKYAESKI
;
A
#
# COMPACT_ATOMS: atom_id res chain seq x y z
N MET A 1 10.21 -13.39 49.09
CA MET A 1 9.57 -12.82 47.87
C MET A 1 10.64 -12.30 46.92
N VAL A 2 11.28 -13.18 46.16
CA VAL A 2 12.26 -12.85 45.12
C VAL A 2 12.03 -13.86 43.98
N ASN A 3 12.20 -13.43 42.72
CA ASN A 3 12.09 -14.23 41.48
C ASN A 3 10.76 -14.26 40.71
N GLN A 4 10.17 -13.10 40.43
CA GLN A 4 9.29 -12.96 39.25
C GLN A 4 9.78 -11.94 38.19
N ASN A 5 10.76 -11.10 38.50
CA ASN A 5 11.24 -10.06 37.57
C ASN A 5 12.41 -10.48 36.66
N LEU A 6 13.09 -11.60 36.94
CA LEU A 6 14.16 -12.11 36.06
C LEU A 6 13.63 -12.87 34.84
N ASN A 7 12.35 -13.30 34.86
CA ASN A 7 11.78 -14.16 33.82
C ASN A 7 11.13 -13.39 32.65
N LYS A 8 10.80 -12.10 32.80
CA LYS A 8 10.29 -11.25 31.71
C LYS A 8 11.38 -10.74 30.78
N ASN A 9 12.55 -10.38 31.33
CA ASN A 9 13.69 -9.92 30.52
C ASN A 9 14.34 -11.07 29.73
N ASN A 10 14.34 -12.29 30.27
CA ASN A 10 14.78 -13.46 29.51
C ASN A 10 13.78 -13.92 28.44
N ARG A 11 12.45 -13.81 28.67
CA ARG A 11 11.48 -14.15 27.61
C ARG A 11 11.55 -13.23 26.38
N ASN A 12 11.83 -11.94 26.58
CA ASN A 12 12.04 -11.01 25.45
C ASN A 12 13.39 -11.21 24.74
N ASN A 13 14.41 -11.75 25.43
CA ASN A 13 15.69 -12.12 24.83
C ASN A 13 15.68 -13.51 24.17
N VAL A 14 14.83 -14.43 24.63
CA VAL A 14 14.68 -15.79 24.07
C VAL A 14 13.73 -15.80 22.86
N LEU A 15 12.74 -14.90 22.78
CA LEU A 15 11.95 -14.66 21.56
C LEU A 15 12.74 -13.91 20.46
N ARG A 16 13.94 -13.42 20.79
CA ARG A 16 14.95 -12.94 19.82
C ARG A 16 15.86 -14.09 19.32
N ALA A 17 15.50 -15.35 19.56
CA ALA A 17 16.02 -16.47 18.78
C ALA A 17 15.86 -16.17 17.28
N SER A 18 16.94 -16.37 16.54
CA SER A 18 17.38 -15.51 15.43
C SER A 18 16.33 -15.26 14.34
N LYS A 19 15.67 -14.10 14.38
CA LYS A 19 14.99 -13.57 13.18
C LYS A 19 15.99 -13.57 12.02
N SER A 20 15.58 -14.06 10.85
CA SER A 20 16.42 -14.01 9.66
C SER A 20 16.78 -12.56 9.34
N LYS A 21 17.92 -12.31 8.68
CA LYS A 21 18.30 -10.95 8.23
C LYS A 21 17.18 -10.31 7.40
N TYR A 22 16.48 -11.10 6.60
CA TYR A 22 15.28 -10.68 5.88
C TYR A 22 14.23 -10.09 6.82
N GLN A 23 13.78 -10.85 7.83
CA GLN A 23 12.73 -10.38 8.74
C GLN A 23 13.20 -9.18 9.58
N GLN A 24 14.47 -9.17 10.02
CA GLN A 24 15.02 -8.03 10.75
C GLN A 24 14.98 -6.73 9.92
N ILE A 25 15.39 -6.80 8.66
CA ILE A 25 15.36 -5.65 7.75
C ILE A 25 13.92 -5.20 7.52
N LEU A 26 13.00 -6.14 7.25
CA LEU A 26 11.59 -5.86 7.01
C LEU A 26 10.94 -5.15 8.21
N ASP A 27 11.18 -5.65 9.41
CA ASP A 27 10.70 -5.04 10.66
C ASP A 27 11.18 -3.59 10.79
N TRP A 28 12.44 -3.30 10.45
CA TRP A 28 12.96 -1.94 10.53
C TRP A 28 12.37 -1.00 9.48
N ILE A 29 12.27 -1.44 8.22
CA ILE A 29 11.70 -0.60 7.14
C ILE A 29 10.18 -0.44 7.24
N ASN A 30 9.53 -1.27 8.07
CA ASN A 30 8.13 -1.10 8.44
C ASN A 30 7.92 0.03 9.45
N LEU A 31 8.93 0.33 10.28
CA LEU A 31 8.88 1.44 11.23
C LEU A 31 9.21 2.79 10.56
N GLU A 32 10.25 2.81 9.73
CA GLU A 32 10.69 4.02 9.02
C GLU A 32 11.41 3.68 7.72
N PRO A 33 11.41 4.57 6.71
CA PRO A 33 12.22 4.38 5.52
C PRO A 33 13.71 4.37 5.83
N LEU A 34 14.43 3.37 5.32
CA LEU A 34 15.88 3.25 5.53
C LEU A 34 16.62 3.12 4.20
N SER A 35 17.79 3.75 4.13
CA SER A 35 18.76 3.53 3.06
C SER A 35 19.61 2.28 3.32
N LEU A 36 20.29 1.82 2.28
CA LEU A 36 21.20 0.67 2.34
C LEU A 36 22.28 0.82 3.43
N ASN A 37 22.84 2.03 3.58
CA ASN A 37 23.87 2.32 4.58
C ASN A 37 23.32 2.31 6.01
N GLU A 38 22.11 2.82 6.22
CA GLU A 38 21.46 2.78 7.53
C GLU A 38 21.16 1.35 7.97
N ILE A 39 20.67 0.52 7.04
CA ILE A 39 20.45 -0.91 7.30
C ILE A 39 21.77 -1.60 7.64
N ARG A 40 22.84 -1.30 6.89
CA ARG A 40 24.18 -1.85 7.17
C ARG A 40 24.68 -1.46 8.57
N ASN A 41 24.47 -0.21 8.98
CA ASN A 41 24.86 0.26 10.30
C ASN A 41 24.04 -0.43 11.40
N LYS A 42 22.73 -0.60 11.22
CA LYS A 42 21.87 -1.36 12.16
C LYS A 42 22.27 -2.84 12.29
N LEU A 43 22.86 -3.43 11.23
CA LEU A 43 23.40 -4.79 11.24
C LEU A 43 24.84 -4.88 11.79
N ASN A 44 25.37 -3.81 12.40
CA ASN A 44 26.77 -3.75 12.85
C ASN A 44 27.78 -4.12 11.75
N LYS A 45 27.46 -3.78 10.49
CA LYS A 45 28.27 -4.10 9.30
C LYS A 45 28.54 -5.61 9.10
N SER A 46 27.75 -6.50 9.71
CA SER A 46 27.87 -7.97 9.61
C SER A 46 27.50 -8.55 8.23
N ILE A 47 27.12 -7.72 7.28
CA ILE A 47 26.78 -8.09 5.91
C ILE A 47 27.25 -6.99 4.95
N SER A 48 27.67 -7.39 3.77
CA SER A 48 28.04 -6.46 2.69
C SER A 48 26.81 -5.71 2.18
N LEU A 49 27.03 -4.54 1.58
CA LEU A 49 25.97 -3.77 0.91
C LEU A 49 25.25 -4.63 -0.16
N GLN A 50 26.00 -5.44 -0.91
CA GLN A 50 25.43 -6.36 -1.89
C GLN A 50 24.54 -7.43 -1.25
N GLY A 51 24.92 -7.97 -0.09
CA GLY A 51 24.10 -8.93 0.64
C GLY A 51 22.78 -8.32 1.14
N ILE A 52 22.81 -7.08 1.62
CA ILE A 52 21.60 -6.34 2.00
C ILE A 52 20.73 -6.10 0.76
N LYS A 53 21.33 -5.68 -0.36
CA LYS A 53 20.61 -5.42 -1.61
C LYS A 53 19.86 -6.66 -2.10
N LYS A 54 20.47 -7.85 -2.03
CA LYS A 54 19.79 -9.13 -2.33
C LYS A 54 18.53 -9.36 -1.48
N HIS A 55 18.56 -9.01 -0.19
CA HIS A 55 17.37 -9.13 0.66
C HIS A 55 16.29 -8.12 0.28
N LEU A 56 16.68 -6.88 -0.01
CA LEU A 56 15.75 -5.82 -0.40
C LEU A 56 15.11 -6.07 -1.76
N ASP A 57 15.87 -6.57 -2.74
CA ASP A 57 15.35 -6.95 -4.05
C ASP A 57 14.33 -8.08 -3.90
N LYS A 58 14.64 -9.09 -3.08
CA LYS A 58 13.68 -10.15 -2.74
C LYS A 58 12.40 -9.60 -2.07
N MET A 59 12.51 -8.60 -1.20
CA MET A 59 11.33 -7.96 -0.59
C MET A 59 10.47 -7.22 -1.61
N ILE A 60 11.10 -6.54 -2.57
CA ILE A 60 10.41 -5.86 -3.67
C ILE A 60 9.68 -6.88 -4.55
N ASP A 61 10.36 -7.96 -4.93
CA ASP A 61 9.77 -9.04 -5.74
C ASP A 61 8.60 -9.75 -5.03
N ASN A 62 8.64 -9.79 -3.70
CA ASN A 62 7.59 -10.37 -2.86
C ASN A 62 6.47 -9.39 -2.49
N GLY A 63 6.58 -8.11 -2.89
CA GLY A 63 5.64 -7.05 -2.54
C GLY A 63 5.69 -6.59 -1.08
N ASP A 64 6.67 -7.06 -0.31
CA ASP A 64 6.88 -6.67 1.08
C ASP A 64 7.35 -5.22 1.23
N ALA A 65 8.03 -4.70 0.21
CA ALA A 65 8.60 -3.36 0.22
C ALA A 65 8.63 -2.69 -1.16
N ILE A 66 8.86 -1.38 -1.15
CA ILE A 66 9.16 -0.56 -2.32
C ILE A 66 10.35 0.37 -2.00
N TYR A 67 11.02 0.88 -3.03
CA TYR A 67 12.02 1.93 -2.88
C TYR A 67 11.46 3.30 -3.31
N LEU A 68 11.87 4.32 -2.59
CA LEU A 68 11.62 5.73 -2.89
C LEU A 68 12.90 6.27 -3.53
N GLY A 69 12.82 6.68 -4.81
CA GLY A 69 13.94 7.29 -5.53
C GLY A 69 14.11 8.78 -5.22
N LYS A 70 15.20 9.40 -5.69
CA LYS A 70 15.46 10.83 -5.49
C LYS A 70 14.53 11.70 -6.36
N SER A 71 13.32 11.99 -5.87
CA SER A 71 12.35 12.89 -6.51
C SER A 71 11.87 13.99 -5.55
N GLY A 72 11.33 15.09 -6.07
CA GLY A 72 10.76 16.17 -5.24
C GLY A 72 9.64 15.66 -4.31
N ASN A 73 8.77 14.79 -4.83
CA ASN A 73 7.67 14.19 -4.07
C ASN A 73 8.19 13.27 -2.97
N TYR A 74 9.15 12.38 -3.26
CA TYR A 74 9.66 11.44 -2.24
C TYR A 74 10.53 12.13 -1.18
N LYS A 75 11.28 13.17 -1.54
CA LYS A 75 11.95 14.04 -0.55
C LYS A 75 10.95 14.65 0.42
N ARG A 76 9.81 15.10 -0.09
CA ARG A 76 8.72 15.65 0.71
C ARG A 76 8.11 14.56 1.60
N THR A 77 7.80 13.38 1.06
CA THR A 77 7.29 12.23 1.82
C THR A 77 8.22 11.86 2.98
N LEU A 78 9.53 11.72 2.77
CA LEU A 78 10.47 11.40 3.85
C LEU A 78 10.48 12.46 4.94
N LYS A 79 10.61 13.73 4.53
CA LYS A 79 10.72 14.85 5.47
C LYS A 79 9.46 15.00 6.31
N GLU A 80 8.31 14.86 5.68
CA GLU A 80 7.04 15.19 6.30
C GLU A 80 6.49 13.97 7.05
N SER A 81 6.34 12.82 6.41
CA SER A 81 5.78 11.62 7.06
C SER A 81 6.69 10.99 8.11
N TYR A 82 8.01 11.12 7.95
CA TYR A 82 8.99 10.41 8.78
C TYR A 82 9.99 11.34 9.48
N ASN A 83 9.80 12.66 9.40
CA ASN A 83 10.74 13.66 9.92
C ASN A 83 12.19 13.44 9.44
N LYS A 84 12.35 12.89 8.22
CA LYS A 84 13.63 12.42 7.70
C LYS A 84 14.08 13.27 6.51
N LYS A 85 15.21 13.98 6.65
CA LYS A 85 15.78 14.72 5.52
C LYS A 85 16.42 13.75 4.53
N TRP A 86 16.24 14.04 3.24
CA TRP A 86 16.92 13.31 2.19
C TRP A 86 18.43 13.64 2.20
N ASP A 87 19.28 12.64 2.42
CA ASP A 87 20.73 12.79 2.26
C ASP A 87 21.08 12.84 0.77
N THR A 88 21.84 13.86 0.36
CA THR A 88 22.24 14.06 -1.04
C THR A 88 23.02 12.88 -1.63
N ARG A 89 23.70 12.11 -0.78
CA ARG A 89 24.48 10.90 -1.10
C ARG A 89 23.63 9.64 -1.21
N ILE A 90 22.39 9.67 -0.69
CA ILE A 90 21.48 8.53 -0.74
C ILE A 90 20.69 8.57 -2.06
N ARG A 91 20.77 7.48 -2.82
CA ARG A 91 20.02 7.28 -4.07
C ARG A 91 18.56 6.92 -3.81
N GLU A 92 18.31 6.09 -2.80
CA GLU A 92 17.00 5.53 -2.51
C GLU A 92 16.84 5.15 -1.03
N TYR A 93 15.60 5.20 -0.57
CA TYR A 93 15.17 4.70 0.73
C TYR A 93 14.15 3.59 0.52
N TYR A 94 14.16 2.58 1.38
CA TYR A 94 13.28 1.42 1.31
C TYR A 94 12.23 1.51 2.41
N ILE A 95 10.99 1.16 2.07
CA ILE A 95 9.83 1.23 2.98
C ILE A 95 8.96 -0.01 2.80
N ALA A 96 8.45 -0.57 3.91
CA ALA A 96 7.51 -1.68 3.85
C ALA A 96 6.12 -1.27 3.35
N THR A 97 5.47 -2.19 2.65
CA THR A 97 4.11 -2.06 2.11
C THR A 97 3.24 -3.25 2.55
N PRO A 98 2.97 -3.42 3.87
CA PRO A 98 2.27 -4.58 4.40
C PRO A 98 0.85 -4.75 3.84
N ILE A 99 0.14 -3.66 3.53
CA ILE A 99 -1.21 -3.75 2.98
C ILE A 99 -1.13 -4.28 1.54
N SER A 100 -0.19 -3.75 0.76
CA SER A 100 0.08 -4.22 -0.60
C SER A 100 0.54 -5.67 -0.64
N LYS A 101 1.35 -6.09 0.35
CA LYS A 101 1.77 -7.48 0.52
C LYS A 101 0.59 -8.43 0.73
N LYS A 102 -0.32 -8.08 1.65
CA LYS A 102 -1.53 -8.88 1.91
C LYS A 102 -2.38 -9.03 0.64
N PHE A 103 -2.56 -7.94 -0.10
CA PHE A 103 -3.29 -7.94 -1.36
C PHE A 103 -2.59 -8.81 -2.43
N PHE A 104 -1.27 -8.68 -2.56
CA PHE A 104 -0.46 -9.50 -3.48
C PHE A 104 -0.57 -10.99 -3.18
N ASP A 105 -0.50 -11.38 -1.90
CA ASP A 105 -0.57 -12.78 -1.49
C ASP A 105 -1.93 -13.40 -1.77
N LYS A 106 -3.02 -12.64 -1.58
CA LYS A 106 -4.36 -13.08 -1.98
C LYS A 106 -4.43 -13.33 -3.48
N LEU A 107 -3.99 -12.38 -4.31
CA LEU A 107 -4.00 -12.56 -5.77
C LEU A 107 -3.14 -13.76 -6.21
N LYS A 108 -1.93 -13.91 -5.65
CA LYS A 108 -1.07 -15.06 -5.95
C LYS A 108 -1.71 -16.38 -5.56
N THR A 109 -2.39 -16.42 -4.41
CA THR A 109 -3.05 -17.64 -3.93
C THR A 109 -4.24 -17.99 -4.83
N ASP A 110 -5.08 -17.00 -5.15
CA ASP A 110 -6.26 -17.15 -5.99
C ASP A 110 -5.95 -17.57 -7.43
N LEU A 111 -4.77 -17.22 -7.93
CA LEU A 111 -4.36 -17.40 -9.33
C LEU A 111 -3.11 -18.28 -9.47
N LYS A 112 -2.75 -19.05 -8.42
CA LYS A 112 -1.53 -19.86 -8.37
C LYS A 112 -1.41 -20.87 -9.53
N GLU A 113 -2.55 -21.34 -10.03
CA GLU A 113 -2.64 -22.34 -11.10
C GLU A 113 -2.58 -21.72 -12.51
N ILE A 114 -2.44 -20.39 -12.62
CA ILE A 114 -2.46 -19.65 -13.89
C ILE A 114 -1.11 -18.92 -14.04
N PRO A 115 -0.08 -19.57 -14.63
CA PRO A 115 1.26 -19.01 -14.72
C PRO A 115 1.31 -17.63 -15.39
N GLU A 116 0.47 -17.41 -16.41
CA GLU A 116 0.37 -16.16 -17.18
C GLU A 116 -0.13 -14.97 -16.33
N ALA A 117 -0.82 -15.24 -15.22
CA ALA A 117 -1.30 -14.20 -14.32
C ALA A 117 -0.17 -13.51 -13.54
N LYS A 118 0.99 -14.16 -13.41
CA LYS A 118 2.09 -13.70 -12.53
C LYS A 118 2.54 -12.28 -12.85
N ASP A 119 2.76 -11.97 -14.12
CA ASP A 119 3.26 -10.65 -14.54
C ASP A 119 2.20 -9.57 -14.33
N LEU A 120 0.93 -9.88 -14.64
CA LEU A 120 -0.18 -8.95 -14.44
C LEU A 120 -0.43 -8.67 -12.95
N ILE A 121 -0.25 -9.66 -12.06
CA ILE A 121 -0.30 -9.45 -10.61
C ILE A 121 0.81 -8.48 -10.16
N VAL A 122 2.03 -8.60 -10.68
CA VAL A 122 3.14 -7.67 -10.37
C VAL A 122 2.83 -6.26 -10.87
N GLU A 123 2.25 -6.14 -12.06
CA GLU A 123 1.83 -4.85 -12.60
C GLU A 123 0.73 -4.17 -11.79
N ILE A 124 -0.17 -4.93 -11.18
CA ILE A 124 -1.23 -4.45 -10.28
C ILE A 124 -0.66 -4.03 -8.93
N LEU A 125 0.35 -4.76 -8.43
CA LEU A 125 0.98 -4.48 -7.14
C LEU A 125 1.64 -3.08 -7.10
N ARG A 126 2.36 -2.69 -8.15
CA ARG A 126 3.11 -1.42 -8.18
C ARG A 126 2.26 -0.17 -7.89
N PRO A 127 1.15 0.11 -8.60
CA PRO A 127 0.30 1.25 -8.29
C PRO A 127 -0.32 1.14 -6.89
N PHE A 128 -0.64 -0.07 -6.43
CA PHE A 128 -1.19 -0.29 -5.09
C PHE A 128 -0.19 0.08 -3.98
N GLN A 129 1.09 -0.30 -4.13
CA GLN A 129 2.20 0.14 -3.28
C GLN A 129 2.38 1.66 -3.32
N GLY A 130 2.25 2.26 -4.51
CA GLY A 130 2.27 3.71 -4.69
C GLY A 130 1.18 4.42 -3.85
N ILE A 131 -0.05 3.91 -3.89
CA ILE A 131 -1.17 4.41 -3.08
C ILE A 131 -0.87 4.23 -1.58
N GLU A 132 -0.31 3.10 -1.16
CA GLU A 132 0.03 2.85 0.25
C GLU A 132 1.08 3.86 0.77
N VAL A 133 2.11 4.15 -0.03
CA VAL A 133 3.11 5.16 0.34
C VAL A 133 2.49 6.57 0.35
N MET A 134 1.69 6.90 -0.65
CA MET A 134 1.03 8.21 -0.74
C MET A 134 0.02 8.44 0.39
N SER A 135 -0.67 7.40 0.87
CA SER A 135 -1.62 7.49 1.97
C SER A 135 -0.94 7.91 3.27
N LYS A 136 0.27 7.39 3.55
CA LYS A 136 1.11 7.80 4.70
C LYS A 136 1.48 9.29 4.63
N MET A 137 1.74 9.81 3.43
CA MET A 137 1.98 11.24 3.20
C MET A 137 0.74 12.10 3.42
N GLN A 138 -0.40 11.71 2.84
CA GLN A 138 -1.63 12.47 2.97
C GLN A 138 -2.15 12.48 4.41
N LYS A 139 -2.01 11.35 5.13
CA LYS A 139 -2.28 11.27 6.56
C LYS A 139 -1.50 12.33 7.32
N TYR A 140 -0.19 12.42 7.11
CA TYR A 140 0.62 13.45 7.78
C TYR A 140 0.13 14.87 7.45
N HIS A 141 -0.10 15.17 6.18
CA HIS A 141 -0.51 16.50 5.74
C HIS A 141 -1.83 16.98 6.35
N LEU A 142 -2.76 16.05 6.56
CA LEU A 142 -4.11 16.33 7.02
C LEU A 142 -4.27 16.22 8.55
N THR A 143 -3.34 15.55 9.24
CA THR A 143 -3.44 15.31 10.69
C THR A 143 -2.34 15.95 11.52
N ASN A 144 -1.20 16.32 10.93
CA ASN A 144 -0.13 17.00 11.65
C ASN A 144 -0.39 18.50 11.75
N ARG A 145 -0.59 19.00 12.98
CA ARG A 145 -0.85 20.43 13.25
C ARG A 145 0.18 21.37 12.62
N LYS A 146 1.48 21.06 12.69
CA LYS A 146 2.52 21.91 12.09
C LYS A 146 2.36 21.98 10.57
N SER A 147 2.07 20.84 9.92
CA SER A 147 1.82 20.78 8.48
C SER A 147 0.55 21.55 8.09
N VAL A 148 -0.56 21.35 8.82
CA VAL A 148 -1.82 22.05 8.58
C VAL A 148 -1.62 23.56 8.74
N MET A 149 -1.01 24.00 9.83
CA MET A 149 -0.69 25.42 10.03
C MET A 149 0.18 25.97 8.90
N LEU A 150 1.25 25.27 8.48
CA LEU A 150 2.10 25.73 7.37
C LEU A 150 1.33 25.88 6.06
N ARG A 151 0.47 24.90 5.73
CA ARG A 151 -0.34 24.90 4.49
C ARG A 151 -1.33 26.07 4.44
N PHE A 152 -1.91 26.42 5.59
CA PHE A 152 -2.94 27.44 5.66
C PHE A 152 -2.41 28.83 6.03
N LYS A 153 -1.21 28.95 6.63
CA LYS A 153 -0.55 30.24 6.88
C LYS A 153 -0.34 31.03 5.60
N ASN A 154 0.07 30.37 4.51
CA ASN A 154 0.23 31.01 3.20
C ASN A 154 -1.10 31.57 2.61
N LYS A 155 -2.26 31.22 3.19
CA LYS A 155 -3.58 31.71 2.77
C LYS A 155 -4.28 32.57 3.84
N ASN A 156 -3.88 32.42 5.11
CA ASN A 156 -4.36 33.21 6.24
C ASN A 156 -3.26 33.25 7.32
N ASN A 157 -2.57 34.38 7.44
CA ASN A 157 -1.47 34.59 8.39
C ASN A 157 -1.90 34.47 9.87
N LEU A 158 -3.21 34.51 10.15
CA LEU A 158 -3.79 34.52 11.51
C LEU A 158 -4.35 33.16 11.96
N LEU A 159 -4.09 32.07 11.24
CA LEU A 159 -4.63 30.76 11.60
C LEU A 159 -4.21 30.34 13.01
N THR A 160 -5.18 30.23 13.93
CA THR A 160 -4.92 29.83 15.32
C THR A 160 -4.68 28.32 15.45
N LYS A 161 -4.23 27.88 16.64
CA LYS A 161 -4.05 26.44 16.92
C LYS A 161 -5.40 25.71 16.93
N GLU A 162 -6.43 26.34 17.48
CA GLU A 162 -7.80 25.82 17.57
C GLU A 162 -8.40 25.63 16.17
N GLU A 163 -8.20 26.59 15.27
CA GLU A 163 -8.64 26.49 13.88
C GLU A 163 -7.91 25.38 13.12
N ALA A 164 -6.60 25.22 13.36
CA ALA A 164 -5.83 24.11 12.80
C ALA A 164 -6.36 22.76 13.30
N ASP A 165 -6.69 22.63 14.58
CA ASP A 165 -7.26 21.42 15.17
C ASP A 165 -8.65 21.12 14.59
N LYS A 166 -9.50 22.14 14.41
CA LYS A 166 -10.80 21.98 13.74
C LYS A 166 -10.63 21.47 12.31
N LYS A 167 -9.64 21.96 11.56
CA LYS A 167 -9.32 21.47 10.20
C LYS A 167 -8.84 20.02 10.21
N ILE A 168 -8.03 19.62 11.19
CA ILE A 168 -7.61 18.22 11.36
C ILE A 168 -8.82 17.33 11.60
N GLN A 169 -9.69 17.71 12.55
CA GLN A 169 -10.90 16.95 12.88
C GLN A 169 -11.83 16.81 11.67
N ASN A 170 -12.02 17.89 10.90
CA ASN A 170 -12.82 17.83 9.67
C ASN A 170 -12.18 16.90 8.62
N SER A 171 -10.85 16.90 8.50
CA SER A 171 -10.14 16.02 7.56
C SER A 171 -10.26 14.54 7.97
N LEU A 172 -10.16 14.25 9.27
CA LEU A 172 -10.36 12.90 9.80
C LEU A 172 -11.78 12.39 9.51
N LYS A 173 -12.80 13.24 9.76
CA LYS A 173 -14.20 12.92 9.45
C LYS A 173 -14.43 12.71 7.95
N ASP A 174 -13.85 13.53 7.09
CA ASP A 174 -13.94 13.36 5.63
C ASP A 174 -13.34 12.03 5.18
N VAL A 175 -12.17 11.66 5.69
CA VAL A 175 -11.52 10.37 5.38
C VAL A 175 -12.36 9.18 5.83
N GLU A 176 -12.88 9.23 7.05
CA GLU A 176 -13.71 8.15 7.60
C GLU A 176 -15.08 8.05 6.90
N ASN A 177 -15.71 9.18 6.57
CA ASN A 177 -16.98 9.17 5.86
C ASN A 177 -16.80 8.71 4.42
N PHE A 178 -15.71 9.13 3.77
CA PHE A 178 -15.42 8.72 2.40
C PHE A 178 -15.11 7.22 2.31
N SER A 179 -14.43 6.63 3.29
CA SER A 179 -14.15 5.18 3.29
C SER A 179 -15.41 4.31 3.42
N LYS A 180 -16.51 4.87 3.95
CA LYS A 180 -17.83 4.21 4.03
C LYS A 180 -18.60 4.25 2.71
N ILE A 181 -18.21 5.12 1.77
CA ILE A 181 -18.86 5.20 0.47
C ILE A 181 -18.45 3.99 -0.37
N LYS A 182 -19.42 3.20 -0.81
CA LYS A 182 -19.17 2.15 -1.81
C LYS A 182 -18.65 2.82 -3.08
N ILE A 183 -17.39 2.52 -3.41
CA ILE A 183 -16.77 3.00 -4.64
C ILE A 183 -17.55 2.39 -5.81
N LYS A 184 -18.21 3.24 -6.58
CA LYS A 184 -18.85 2.84 -7.83
C LYS A 184 -17.75 2.71 -8.88
N LEU A 185 -17.70 1.55 -9.53
CA LEU A 185 -16.87 1.37 -10.71
C LEU A 185 -17.31 2.41 -11.75
N SER A 186 -16.35 3.15 -12.27
CA SER A 186 -16.57 4.34 -13.12
C SER A 186 -17.07 3.98 -14.52
N GLU A 187 -16.88 2.73 -14.96
CA GLU A 187 -17.47 2.26 -16.21
C GLU A 187 -18.88 1.73 -15.94
N PRO A 188 -19.91 2.20 -16.68
CA PRO A 188 -21.18 1.52 -16.70
C PRO A 188 -20.91 0.15 -17.29
N ILE A 189 -20.81 -0.85 -16.42
CA ILE A 189 -20.76 -2.23 -16.87
C ILE A 189 -22.19 -2.55 -17.30
N ASN A 190 -22.51 -2.20 -18.55
CA ASN A 190 -23.85 -2.38 -19.11
C ASN A 190 -24.21 -3.86 -18.97
N PRO A 191 -25.10 -4.20 -18.03
CA PRO A 191 -25.38 -5.59 -17.77
C PRO A 191 -26.25 -6.10 -18.92
N THR A 192 -25.85 -7.24 -19.49
CA THR A 192 -26.69 -8.03 -20.39
C THR A 192 -27.40 -9.06 -19.55
N ILE A 193 -28.72 -9.15 -19.65
CA ILE A 193 -29.49 -10.18 -18.93
C ILE A 193 -29.52 -11.44 -19.79
N ILE A 194 -29.04 -12.55 -19.27
CA ILE A 194 -29.09 -13.87 -19.91
C ILE A 194 -29.72 -14.83 -18.90
N ASN A 195 -30.86 -15.43 -19.24
CA ASN A 195 -31.60 -16.36 -18.38
C ASN A 195 -31.86 -15.83 -16.95
N GLY A 196 -32.24 -14.55 -16.83
CA GLY A 196 -32.53 -13.91 -15.55
C GLY A 196 -31.31 -13.52 -14.71
N LYS A 197 -30.09 -13.76 -15.18
CA LYS A 197 -28.84 -13.36 -14.52
C LYS A 197 -28.19 -12.17 -15.23
N GLU A 198 -27.60 -11.27 -14.45
CA GLU A 198 -26.84 -10.13 -14.98
C GLU A 198 -25.42 -10.54 -15.36
N TYR A 199 -25.07 -10.36 -16.62
CA TYR A 199 -23.73 -10.57 -17.15
C TYR A 199 -23.11 -9.25 -17.58
N VAL A 200 -21.80 -9.17 -17.45
CA VAL A 200 -20.99 -8.06 -17.91
C VAL A 200 -20.07 -8.53 -19.03
N LYS A 201 -20.11 -7.83 -20.17
CA LYS A 201 -19.19 -8.12 -21.25
C LYS A 201 -17.81 -7.58 -20.89
N VAL A 202 -16.84 -8.47 -20.84
CA VAL A 202 -15.44 -8.15 -20.59
C VAL A 202 -14.62 -8.74 -21.72
N SER A 203 -14.04 -7.88 -22.56
CA SER A 203 -13.40 -8.30 -23.81
C SER A 203 -14.40 -9.14 -24.65
N ASN A 204 -14.07 -10.40 -24.96
CA ASN A 204 -14.90 -11.31 -25.72
C ASN A 204 -15.69 -12.31 -24.84
N SER A 205 -15.72 -12.13 -23.53
CA SER A 205 -16.39 -13.05 -22.58
C SER A 205 -17.54 -12.35 -21.86
N PHE A 206 -18.62 -13.08 -21.58
CA PHE A 206 -19.68 -12.65 -20.66
C PHE A 206 -19.41 -13.24 -19.29
N ILE A 207 -19.40 -12.39 -18.27
CA ILE A 207 -19.14 -12.84 -16.90
C ILE A 207 -20.28 -12.45 -15.98
N GLU A 208 -20.70 -13.35 -15.11
CA GLU A 208 -21.72 -13.06 -14.11
C GLU A 208 -21.27 -11.88 -13.24
N LYS A 209 -22.08 -10.83 -13.21
CA LYS A 209 -21.75 -9.54 -12.61
C LYS A 209 -21.43 -9.67 -11.13
N GLU A 210 -22.21 -10.48 -10.39
CA GLU A 210 -21.99 -10.70 -8.96
C GLU A 210 -20.61 -11.31 -8.70
N ARG A 211 -20.22 -12.35 -9.44
CA ARG A 211 -18.89 -12.97 -9.32
C ARG A 211 -17.76 -11.98 -9.61
N PHE A 212 -17.97 -11.07 -10.56
CA PHE A 212 -16.99 -10.01 -10.85
C PHE A 212 -16.90 -8.97 -9.73
N LEU A 213 -18.03 -8.54 -9.18
CA LEU A 213 -18.09 -7.60 -8.06
C LEU A 213 -17.47 -8.21 -6.80
N ASP A 214 -17.71 -9.49 -6.53
CA ASP A 214 -17.10 -10.24 -5.44
C ASP A 214 -15.59 -10.34 -5.62
N PHE A 215 -15.11 -10.57 -6.84
CA PHE A 215 -13.66 -10.54 -7.10
C PHE A 215 -13.06 -9.16 -6.83
N LEU A 216 -13.72 -8.09 -7.26
CA LEU A 216 -13.26 -6.72 -7.02
C LEU A 216 -13.41 -6.28 -5.54
N SER A 217 -14.19 -6.99 -4.74
CA SER A 217 -14.34 -6.70 -3.31
C SER A 217 -13.00 -6.76 -2.56
N ILE A 218 -12.01 -7.50 -3.07
CA ILE A 218 -10.65 -7.55 -2.53
C ILE A 218 -10.02 -6.16 -2.37
N LEU A 219 -10.27 -5.25 -3.33
CA LEU A 219 -9.80 -3.86 -3.25
C LEU A 219 -10.51 -3.08 -2.16
N ASN A 220 -11.78 -3.38 -1.91
CA ASN A 220 -12.51 -2.77 -0.83
C ASN A 220 -11.97 -3.28 0.52
N GLU A 221 -11.84 -4.59 0.69
CA GLU A 221 -11.48 -5.15 1.98
C GLU A 221 -10.04 -4.84 2.41
N ASP A 222 -9.11 -4.71 1.47
CA ASP A 222 -7.70 -4.55 1.81
C ASP A 222 -7.24 -3.09 1.87
N LEU A 223 -7.96 -2.13 1.28
CA LEU A 223 -7.59 -0.72 1.41
C LEU A 223 -8.04 -0.13 2.76
N ASP A 224 -7.08 0.41 3.53
CA ASP A 224 -7.41 1.21 4.71
C ASP A 224 -8.11 2.53 4.33
N HIS A 225 -8.65 3.24 5.32
CA HIS A 225 -9.40 4.48 5.07
C HIS A 225 -8.58 5.54 4.33
N TRP A 226 -7.29 5.66 4.64
CA TRP A 226 -6.40 6.64 4.01
C TRP A 226 -6.05 6.25 2.58
N MET A 227 -5.77 4.97 2.34
CA MET A 227 -5.53 4.44 1.00
C MET A 227 -6.78 4.61 0.13
N ARG A 228 -7.97 4.31 0.65
CA ARG A 228 -9.25 4.54 -0.07
C ARG A 228 -9.42 6.01 -0.43
N TRP A 229 -9.20 6.90 0.53
CA TRP A 229 -9.30 8.33 0.30
C TRP A 229 -8.31 8.78 -0.78
N VAL A 230 -7.04 8.39 -0.69
CA VAL A 230 -6.02 8.76 -1.69
C VAL A 230 -6.29 8.13 -3.05
N ALA A 231 -6.81 6.91 -3.10
CA ALA A 231 -7.13 6.20 -4.33
C ALA A 231 -8.26 6.90 -5.11
N TRP A 232 -9.33 7.31 -4.42
CA TRP A 232 -10.59 7.65 -5.08
C TRP A 232 -11.06 9.09 -4.92
N ARG A 233 -10.54 9.83 -3.92
CA ARG A 233 -10.94 11.23 -3.71
C ARG A 233 -10.28 12.18 -4.71
N PRO A 234 -8.96 12.14 -4.95
CA PRO A 234 -8.33 12.97 -5.97
C PRO A 234 -8.61 12.41 -7.36
N GLU A 235 -9.21 13.23 -8.24
CA GLU A 235 -9.57 12.82 -9.61
C GLU A 235 -8.39 12.19 -10.35
N LYS A 236 -7.22 12.83 -10.23
CA LYS A 236 -5.98 12.38 -10.85
C LYS A 236 -5.62 10.94 -10.46
N ASN A 237 -5.70 10.61 -9.17
CA ASN A 237 -5.38 9.26 -8.71
C ASN A 237 -6.43 8.25 -9.18
N ARG A 238 -7.70 8.67 -9.18
CA ARG A 238 -8.80 7.84 -9.69
C ARG A 238 -8.60 7.51 -11.17
N SER A 239 -8.39 8.52 -12.01
CA SER A 239 -8.29 8.36 -13.46
C SER A 239 -6.97 7.74 -13.91
N GLU A 240 -5.83 8.12 -13.33
CA GLU A 240 -4.50 7.70 -13.78
C GLU A 240 -3.99 6.43 -13.08
N LEU A 241 -4.50 6.08 -11.89
CA LEU A 241 -4.03 4.90 -11.14
C LEU A 241 -5.12 3.86 -10.96
N MET A 242 -6.26 4.25 -10.38
CA MET A 242 -7.26 3.27 -9.97
C MET A 242 -8.08 2.70 -11.12
N ASN A 243 -8.49 3.51 -12.09
CA ASN A 243 -9.20 3.02 -13.28
C ASN A 243 -8.32 2.03 -14.09
N PRO A 244 -7.05 2.33 -14.40
CA PRO A 244 -6.16 1.34 -15.02
C PRO A 244 -5.98 0.07 -14.18
N LEU A 245 -5.86 0.19 -12.85
CA LEU A 245 -5.75 -0.95 -11.95
C LEU A 245 -7.01 -1.84 -12.02
N LEU A 246 -8.20 -1.25 -12.03
CA LEU A 246 -9.46 -1.99 -12.18
C LEU A 246 -9.52 -2.74 -13.51
N ASN A 247 -9.04 -2.15 -14.61
CA ASN A 247 -8.98 -2.82 -15.90
C ASN A 247 -8.04 -4.04 -15.86
N LYS A 248 -6.89 -3.94 -15.20
CA LYS A 248 -5.98 -5.07 -15.03
C LYS A 248 -6.57 -6.18 -14.15
N LEU A 249 -7.28 -5.82 -13.08
CA LEU A 249 -8.01 -6.80 -12.25
C LEU A 249 -9.11 -7.49 -13.04
N ARG A 250 -9.81 -6.75 -13.89
CA ARG A 250 -10.80 -7.29 -14.81
C ARG A 250 -10.16 -8.32 -15.75
N ASP A 251 -9.01 -8.02 -16.31
CA ASP A 251 -8.29 -8.96 -17.19
C ASP A 251 -7.82 -10.20 -16.42
N LEU A 252 -7.33 -10.06 -15.18
CA LEU A 252 -7.02 -11.20 -14.30
C LEU A 252 -8.24 -12.08 -14.04
N PHE A 253 -9.40 -11.46 -13.82
CA PHE A 253 -10.63 -12.21 -13.58
C PHE A 253 -11.08 -13.00 -14.81
N VAL A 254 -10.94 -12.44 -16.01
CA VAL A 254 -11.18 -13.16 -17.27
C VAL A 254 -10.26 -14.37 -17.39
N MET A 255 -8.97 -14.21 -17.07
CA MET A 255 -8.01 -15.33 -17.06
C MET A 255 -8.47 -16.43 -16.11
N LYS A 256 -8.91 -16.05 -14.89
CA LYS A 256 -9.44 -16.98 -13.88
C LYS A 256 -10.63 -17.79 -14.39
N VAL A 257 -11.60 -17.12 -15.03
CA VAL A 257 -12.81 -17.76 -15.56
C VAL A 257 -12.46 -18.70 -16.71
N LYS A 258 -11.69 -18.24 -17.70
CA LYS A 258 -11.28 -19.07 -18.85
C LYS A 258 -10.48 -20.30 -18.44
N TYR A 259 -9.59 -20.15 -17.45
CA TYR A 259 -8.84 -21.28 -16.93
C TYR A 259 -9.78 -22.31 -16.29
N ALA A 260 -10.75 -21.88 -15.48
CA ALA A 260 -11.73 -22.78 -14.89
C ALA A 260 -12.58 -23.51 -15.94
N GLU A 261 -13.01 -22.81 -17.00
CA GLU A 261 -13.75 -23.39 -18.12
C GLU A 261 -12.93 -24.44 -18.89
N SER A 262 -11.61 -24.23 -19.05
CA SER A 262 -10.72 -25.19 -19.71
C SER A 262 -10.49 -26.51 -18.94
N LYS A 263 -10.97 -26.58 -17.69
CA LYS A 263 -10.84 -27.75 -16.81
C LYS A 263 -12.13 -28.59 -16.70
N ILE A 264 -13.23 -28.13 -17.30
CA ILE A 264 -14.53 -28.82 -17.38
C ILE A 264 -14.57 -29.61 -18.68
#